data_AF-A0A1H9F550-F1
#
_entry.id   AF-A0A1H9F550-F1
#
_cell.length_a   1.000
_cell.length_b   1.000
_cell.length_c   1.000
_cell.angle_alpha   90.00
_cell.angle_beta   90.00
_cell.angle_gamma   90.00
#
_symmetry.space_group_name_H-M   'P 1'
#
loop_
_entity.id
_entity.type
_entity.pdbx_description
1 polymer ?
#
loop_
_entity_poly.entity_id
_entity_poly.type
_entity_poly.pdbx_seq_one_letter_code
_entity_poly.pdbx_strand_id
1 'polypeptide(L)'
;MIDTVSPERLLARADLCARWAGLALGAVVAQALATTGGDDMAMPFVSAVTAFGLCAVGGVLLGDSLTPAPQEAVRTAGLAPRRVRDHVPPRMAPLLVFQAACVVVLLTIGAAAASPDRIGRTGRALAVTCGRTTRHLGPWPGLYYAAPVLVSLTLGTAACVWSLRRIAHRPGDNLRRHDRSWAITAAWGLLASSQLLLVVGMIARVLFYSKCAGMLGNVTALVVYPLVLLSLFSLGWCLFTIVMPRAVGDE
;
A
#
# COMPACT_ATOMS: atom_id res chain seq x y z
N MET A 1 27.57 28.00 25.97
CA MET A 1 27.25 26.57 26.09
C MET A 1 26.38 26.22 24.89
N ILE A 2 27.00 25.77 23.80
CA ILE A 2 26.30 25.41 22.55
C ILE A 2 25.91 23.94 22.72
N ASP A 3 24.61 23.66 22.84
CA ASP A 3 24.07 22.31 22.82
C ASP A 3 24.47 21.64 21.50
N THR A 4 25.49 20.79 21.55
CA THR A 4 25.87 19.97 20.41
C THR A 4 24.86 18.83 20.34
N VAL A 5 23.83 19.02 19.51
CA VAL A 5 22.88 17.96 19.18
C VAL A 5 23.69 16.78 18.64
N SER A 6 23.54 15.61 19.25
CA SER A 6 24.26 14.41 18.80
C SER A 6 23.90 14.09 17.34
N PRO A 7 24.87 13.66 16.52
CA PRO A 7 24.64 13.37 15.10
C PRO A 7 23.52 12.34 14.88
N GLU A 8 23.30 11.44 15.84
CA GLU A 8 22.22 10.45 15.81
C GLU A 8 20.83 11.08 15.88
N ARG A 9 20.63 12.13 16.69
CA ARG A 9 19.35 12.84 16.75
C ARG A 9 19.05 13.60 15.46
N LEU A 10 20.08 14.13 14.79
CA LEU A 10 19.92 14.79 13.49
C LEU A 10 19.51 13.79 12.41
N LEU A 11 20.12 12.60 12.38
CA LEU A 11 19.76 11.52 11.47
C LEU A 11 18.34 10.97 11.71
N ALA A 12 17.95 10.79 12.98
CA ALA A 12 16.60 10.37 13.34
C ALA A 12 15.54 11.40 12.91
N ARG A 13 15.83 12.70 13.09
CA ARG A 13 14.97 13.79 12.59
C ARG A 13 14.91 13.81 11.07
N ALA A 14 16.03 13.60 10.38
CA ALA A 14 16.06 13.55 8.92
C ALA A 14 15.22 12.40 8.36
N ASP A 15 15.29 11.20 8.97
CA ASP A 15 14.44 10.06 8.61
C ASP A 15 12.96 10.37 8.84
N LEU A 16 12.60 10.92 10.01
CA LEU A 16 11.23 11.31 10.30
C LEU A 16 10.71 12.38 9.32
N CYS A 17 11.53 13.39 9.02
CA CYS A 17 11.20 14.41 8.01
C CYS A 17 11.02 13.81 6.63
N ALA A 18 11.85 12.83 6.21
CA ALA A 18 11.71 12.15 4.93
C ALA A 18 10.40 11.35 4.83
N ARG A 19 10.00 10.66 5.90
CA ARG A 19 8.72 9.93 5.98
C ARG A 19 7.52 10.88 5.88
N TRP A 20 7.55 11.97 6.64
CA TRP A 20 6.50 12.99 6.59
C TRP A 20 6.46 13.72 5.25
N ALA A 21 7.61 14.03 4.67
CA ALA A 21 7.70 14.63 3.33
C ALA A 21 7.10 13.70 2.28
N GLY A 22 7.34 12.39 2.35
CA GLY A 22 6.71 11.40 1.46
C GLY A 22 5.19 11.35 1.59
N LEU A 23 4.66 11.40 2.81
CA LEU A 23 3.21 11.44 3.06
C LEU A 23 2.58 12.76 2.58
N ALA A 24 3.22 13.90 2.88
CA ALA A 24 2.75 15.22 2.48
C ALA A 24 2.79 15.39 0.97
N LEU A 25 3.90 15.01 0.33
CA LEU A 25 4.02 14.99 -1.13
C LEU A 25 2.98 14.07 -1.75
N GLY A 26 2.80 12.87 -1.19
CA GLY A 26 1.76 11.94 -1.63
C GLY A 26 0.36 12.54 -1.55
N ALA A 27 0.04 13.25 -0.47
CA ALA A 27 -1.26 13.91 -0.31
C ALA A 27 -1.47 15.04 -1.33
N VAL A 28 -0.44 15.87 -1.55
CA VAL A 28 -0.50 16.96 -2.55
C VAL A 28 -0.65 16.39 -3.97
N VAL A 29 0.15 15.39 -4.33
CA VAL A 29 0.06 14.73 -5.65
C VAL A 29 -1.29 14.05 -5.83
N ALA A 30 -1.79 13.35 -4.81
CA ALA A 30 -3.09 12.72 -4.83
C ALA A 30 -4.22 13.74 -4.99
N GLN A 31 -4.16 14.87 -4.28
CA GLN A 31 -5.14 15.94 -4.42
C GLN A 31 -5.11 16.55 -5.82
N ALA A 32 -3.92 16.86 -6.35
CA ALA A 32 -3.76 17.40 -7.70
C ALA A 32 -4.36 16.44 -8.75
N LEU A 33 -4.02 15.14 -8.65
CA LEU A 33 -4.57 14.10 -9.51
C LEU A 33 -6.10 13.99 -9.37
N ALA A 34 -6.64 13.98 -8.15
CA ALA A 34 -8.08 13.90 -7.91
C ALA A 34 -8.86 15.10 -8.47
N THR A 35 -8.22 16.28 -8.53
CA THR A 35 -8.82 17.50 -9.13
C THR A 35 -8.63 17.62 -10.63
N THR A 36 -7.88 16.70 -11.25
CA THR A 36 -7.64 16.76 -12.69
C THR A 36 -8.94 16.40 -13.42
N GLY A 37 -9.58 17.42 -14.02
CA GLY A 37 -10.83 17.25 -14.75
C GLY A 37 -10.65 16.39 -16.01
N GLY A 38 -11.59 15.48 -16.25
CA GLY A 38 -11.62 14.64 -17.45
C GLY A 38 -12.95 13.90 -17.59
N ASP A 39 -13.14 13.25 -18.73
CA ASP A 39 -14.38 12.51 -19.05
C ASP A 39 -14.65 11.32 -18.11
N ASP A 40 -13.62 10.84 -17.39
CA ASP A 40 -13.68 9.69 -16.49
C ASP A 40 -13.32 10.13 -15.07
N MET A 41 -14.32 10.18 -14.18
CA MET A 41 -14.12 10.60 -12.78
C MET A 41 -13.45 9.52 -11.91
N ALA A 42 -13.41 8.26 -12.35
CA ALA A 42 -12.86 7.16 -11.57
C ALA A 42 -11.34 7.05 -11.72
N MET A 43 -10.82 7.32 -12.92
CA MET A 43 -9.38 7.20 -13.19
C MET A 43 -8.51 8.18 -12.38
N PRO A 44 -8.88 9.47 -12.22
CA PRO A 44 -8.20 10.41 -11.32
C PRO A 44 -8.14 9.92 -9.86
N PHE A 45 -9.18 9.24 -9.40
CA PHE A 45 -9.21 8.69 -8.04
C PHE A 45 -8.29 7.47 -7.90
N VAL A 46 -8.25 6.58 -8.90
CA VAL A 46 -7.31 5.45 -8.93
C VAL A 46 -5.86 5.94 -8.95
N SER A 47 -5.55 6.92 -9.79
CA SER A 47 -4.21 7.49 -9.87
C SER A 47 -3.83 8.19 -8.56
N ALA A 48 -4.75 8.91 -7.92
CA ALA A 48 -4.52 9.54 -6.62
C ALA A 48 -4.14 8.52 -5.52
N VAL A 49 -4.90 7.43 -5.37
CA VAL A 49 -4.63 6.40 -4.35
C VAL A 49 -3.31 5.68 -4.62
N THR A 50 -3.05 5.30 -5.88
CA THR A 50 -1.80 4.61 -6.26
C THR A 50 -0.57 5.51 -6.11
N ALA A 51 -0.67 6.78 -6.50
CA ALA A 51 0.40 7.76 -6.32
C ALA A 51 0.68 8.04 -4.85
N PHE A 52 -0.35 8.21 -4.02
CA PHE A 52 -0.20 8.41 -2.58
C PHE A 52 0.60 7.27 -1.94
N GLY A 53 0.20 6.02 -2.19
CA GLY A 53 0.90 4.86 -1.64
C GLY A 53 2.35 4.74 -2.12
N LEU A 54 2.61 5.03 -3.40
CA LEU A 54 3.98 5.05 -3.94
C LEU A 54 4.85 6.16 -3.34
N CYS A 55 4.30 7.36 -3.14
CA CYS A 55 5.02 8.45 -2.49
C CYS A 55 5.34 8.12 -1.02
N ALA A 56 4.41 7.47 -0.31
CA ALA A 56 4.64 7.01 1.05
C ALA A 56 5.77 5.96 1.12
N VAL A 57 5.76 4.97 0.21
CA VAL A 57 6.87 4.01 0.07
C VAL A 57 8.17 4.73 -0.25
N GLY A 58 8.16 5.65 -1.23
CA GLY A 58 9.33 6.43 -1.62
C GLY A 58 9.93 7.23 -0.47
N GLY A 59 9.11 7.91 0.33
CA GLY A 59 9.57 8.67 1.50
C GLY A 59 10.25 7.81 2.57
N VAL A 60 9.68 6.63 2.87
CA VAL A 60 10.27 5.68 3.82
C VAL A 60 11.58 5.10 3.29
N LEU A 61 11.65 4.73 2.01
CA LEU A 61 12.87 4.22 1.39
C LEU A 61 13.95 5.30 1.27
N LEU A 62 13.56 6.55 1.02
CA LEU A 62 14.47 7.70 1.01
C LEU A 62 15.07 7.91 2.40
N GLY A 63 14.25 7.88 3.46
CA GLY A 63 14.71 7.96 4.85
C GLY A 63 15.72 6.85 5.23
N ASP A 64 15.46 5.60 4.82
CA ASP A 64 16.40 4.49 5.02
C ASP A 64 17.71 4.68 4.22
N SER A 65 17.62 5.23 3.01
CA SER A 65 18.80 5.48 2.17
C SER A 65 19.68 6.61 2.70
N LEU A 66 19.07 7.62 3.33
CA LEU A 66 19.74 8.80 3.88
C LEU A 66 20.41 8.53 5.23
N THR A 67 20.01 7.48 5.95
CA THR A 67 20.66 7.09 7.21
C THR A 67 21.90 6.22 6.95
N PRO A 68 23.13 6.74 7.20
CA PRO A 68 24.36 5.96 7.05
C PRO A 68 24.34 4.75 8.00
N ALA A 69 25.02 3.67 7.61
CA ALA A 69 25.24 2.58 8.57
C ALA A 69 26.25 3.06 9.62
N PRO A 70 25.99 2.84 10.92
CA PRO A 70 27.02 3.00 11.93
C PRO A 70 28.18 2.05 11.58
N GLN A 71 29.35 2.61 11.30
CA GLN A 71 30.60 1.85 11.25
C GLN A 71 31.03 1.63 12.70
N GLU A 72 30.54 0.57 13.31
CA GLU A 72 31.08 0.13 14.60
C GLU A 72 32.53 -0.33 14.40
N ALA A 73 33.44 0.24 15.20
CA ALA A 73 34.87 -0.08 15.19
C ALA A 73 35.17 -1.53 15.66
N VAL A 74 34.18 -2.20 16.25
CA VAL A 74 34.30 -3.57 16.77
C VAL A 74 33.38 -4.50 15.98
N ARG A 75 33.98 -5.37 15.15
CA ARG A 75 33.26 -6.41 14.41
C ARG A 75 32.90 -7.58 15.34
N THR A 76 31.75 -7.52 16.00
CA THR A 76 31.16 -8.71 16.63
C THR A 76 30.27 -9.43 15.60
N ALA A 77 30.75 -10.57 15.09
CA ALA A 77 29.99 -11.39 14.17
C ALA A 77 29.05 -12.32 14.97
N GLY A 78 27.79 -11.91 15.15
CA GLY A 78 26.76 -12.81 15.66
C GLY A 78 26.48 -13.96 14.68
N LEU A 79 26.66 -15.21 15.13
CA LEU A 79 26.50 -16.45 14.36
C LEU A 79 25.03 -16.89 14.15
N ALA A 80 24.06 -16.01 14.36
CA ALA A 80 22.65 -16.35 14.18
C ALA A 80 22.29 -16.44 12.66
N PRO A 81 21.53 -17.45 12.22
CA PRO A 81 21.03 -17.54 10.85
C PRO A 81 20.24 -16.28 10.48
N ARG A 82 20.68 -15.55 9.46
CA ARG A 82 20.02 -14.29 9.03
C ARG A 82 18.90 -14.60 8.04
N ARG A 83 17.65 -14.69 8.50
CA ARG A 83 16.49 -14.74 7.59
C ARG A 83 15.72 -13.43 7.64
N VAL A 84 15.32 -12.93 6.47
CA VAL A 84 14.52 -11.70 6.32
C VAL A 84 13.22 -11.80 7.14
N ARG A 85 12.62 -12.98 7.18
CA ARG A 85 11.39 -13.26 7.94
C ARG A 85 11.52 -12.99 9.45
N ASP A 86 12.72 -13.05 9.99
CA ASP A 86 12.95 -12.89 11.43
C ASP A 86 12.91 -11.40 11.85
N HIS A 87 12.96 -10.48 10.87
CA HIS A 87 12.99 -9.04 11.13
C HIS A 87 11.62 -8.38 10.89
N VAL A 88 10.77 -9.01 10.08
CA VAL A 88 9.47 -8.48 9.68
C VAL A 88 8.41 -8.78 10.77
N PRO A 89 7.39 -7.91 10.98
CA PRO A 89 6.35 -8.16 11.99
C PRO A 89 5.62 -9.50 11.73
N PRO A 90 5.72 -10.48 12.65
CA PRO A 90 5.38 -11.87 12.37
C PRO A 90 3.88 -12.10 12.12
N ARG A 91 3.02 -11.24 12.67
CA ARG A 91 1.56 -11.29 12.48
C ARG A 91 1.07 -10.40 11.35
N MET A 92 1.67 -9.22 11.19
CA MET A 92 1.20 -8.25 10.20
C MET A 92 1.67 -8.58 8.79
N ALA A 93 2.89 -9.07 8.61
CA ALA A 93 3.36 -9.41 7.27
C ALA A 93 2.55 -10.47 6.53
N PRO A 94 2.20 -11.63 7.13
CA PRO A 94 1.33 -12.58 6.43
C PRO A 94 -0.05 -11.98 6.11
N LEU A 95 -0.57 -11.12 6.99
CA LEU A 95 -1.83 -10.41 6.77
C LEU A 95 -1.75 -9.41 5.59
N LEU A 96 -0.67 -8.65 5.48
CA LEU A 96 -0.44 -7.73 4.37
C LEU A 96 -0.18 -8.48 3.04
N VAL A 97 0.52 -9.62 3.08
CA VAL A 97 0.67 -10.54 1.93
C VAL A 97 -0.68 -11.09 1.50
N PHE A 98 -1.52 -11.50 2.45
CA PHE A 98 -2.89 -11.91 2.16
C PHE A 98 -3.69 -10.79 1.50
N GLN A 99 -3.59 -9.55 1.99
CA GLN A 99 -4.25 -8.39 1.37
C GLN A 99 -3.77 -8.13 -0.06
N ALA A 100 -2.45 -8.15 -0.29
CA ALA A 100 -1.89 -7.99 -1.64
C ALA A 100 -2.36 -9.10 -2.59
N ALA A 101 -2.44 -10.35 -2.11
CA ALA A 101 -3.00 -11.46 -2.87
C ALA A 101 -4.50 -11.24 -3.18
N CYS A 102 -5.29 -10.77 -2.21
CA CYS A 102 -6.70 -10.40 -2.43
C CYS A 102 -6.84 -9.30 -3.47
N VAL A 103 -5.98 -8.28 -3.48
CA VAL A 103 -5.98 -7.24 -4.53
C VAL A 103 -5.78 -7.89 -5.90
N VAL A 104 -4.76 -8.73 -6.07
CA VAL A 104 -4.49 -9.40 -7.35
C VAL A 104 -5.67 -10.27 -7.77
N VAL A 105 -6.20 -11.11 -6.87
CA VAL A 105 -7.34 -11.98 -7.15
C VAL A 105 -8.57 -11.16 -7.58
N LEU A 106 -8.94 -10.12 -6.82
CA LEU A 106 -10.08 -9.27 -7.15
C LEU A 106 -9.90 -8.54 -8.48
N LEU A 107 -8.68 -8.07 -8.79
CA LEU A 107 -8.38 -7.46 -10.09
C LEU A 107 -8.45 -8.47 -11.24
N THR A 108 -8.01 -9.72 -11.05
CA THR A 108 -8.14 -10.76 -12.08
C THR A 108 -9.61 -11.10 -12.34
N ILE A 109 -10.42 -11.24 -11.29
CA ILE A 109 -11.87 -11.44 -11.40
C ILE A 109 -12.51 -10.22 -12.08
N GLY A 110 -12.12 -9.02 -11.66
CA GLY A 110 -12.58 -7.76 -12.25
C GLY A 110 -12.27 -7.68 -13.74
N ALA A 111 -11.04 -7.97 -14.14
CA ALA A 111 -10.63 -8.00 -15.54
C ALA A 111 -11.36 -9.07 -16.36
N ALA A 112 -11.52 -10.28 -15.82
CA ALA A 112 -12.23 -11.37 -16.49
C ALA A 112 -13.73 -11.09 -16.67
N ALA A 113 -14.36 -10.43 -15.70
CA ALA A 113 -15.77 -10.07 -15.75
C ALA A 113 -16.04 -8.74 -16.49
N ALA A 114 -14.99 -8.01 -16.87
CA ALA A 114 -15.16 -6.68 -17.45
C ALA A 114 -15.74 -6.75 -18.87
N SER A 115 -16.70 -5.88 -19.14
CA SER A 115 -17.28 -5.65 -20.45
C SER A 115 -16.91 -4.26 -21.00
N PRO A 116 -17.09 -4.01 -22.30
CA PRO A 116 -17.08 -2.65 -22.84
C PRO A 116 -18.12 -1.76 -22.15
N ASP A 117 -17.84 -0.45 -22.08
CA ASP A 117 -18.81 0.57 -21.64
C ASP A 117 -19.84 0.89 -22.74
N ARG A 118 -20.80 1.79 -22.44
CA ARG A 118 -21.86 2.18 -23.39
C ARG A 118 -21.35 2.85 -24.67
N ILE A 119 -20.11 3.32 -24.69
CA ILE A 119 -19.46 3.99 -25.82
C ILE A 119 -18.42 3.03 -26.47
N GLY A 120 -18.39 1.76 -26.05
CA GLY A 120 -17.50 0.72 -26.59
C GLY A 120 -16.09 0.71 -25.99
N ARG A 121 -15.79 1.51 -24.96
CA ARG A 121 -14.48 1.50 -24.30
C ARG A 121 -14.32 0.22 -23.48
N THR A 122 -13.34 -0.59 -23.83
CA THR A 122 -13.13 -1.93 -23.26
C THR A 122 -12.73 -1.88 -21.78
N GLY A 123 -13.30 -2.78 -20.97
CA GLY A 123 -12.76 -3.11 -19.66
C GLY A 123 -13.04 -2.08 -18.54
N ARG A 124 -14.07 -1.24 -18.70
CA ARG A 124 -14.43 -0.18 -17.73
C ARG A 124 -15.76 -0.40 -17.02
N ALA A 125 -16.58 -1.32 -17.51
CA ALA A 125 -17.92 -1.57 -17.01
C ALA A 125 -18.16 -3.07 -16.79
N LEU A 126 -19.21 -3.38 -16.04
CA LEU A 126 -19.79 -4.70 -15.91
C LEU A 126 -21.14 -4.71 -16.62
N ALA A 127 -21.33 -5.62 -17.58
CA ALA A 127 -22.62 -5.85 -18.21
C ALA A 127 -23.45 -6.78 -17.32
N VAL A 128 -24.55 -6.27 -16.78
CA VAL A 128 -25.48 -7.04 -15.95
C VAL A 128 -26.82 -7.16 -16.68
N THR A 129 -27.26 -8.39 -16.91
CA THR A 129 -28.56 -8.70 -17.52
C THR A 129 -29.63 -8.85 -16.44
N CYS A 130 -30.62 -7.96 -16.46
CA CYS A 130 -31.77 -7.97 -15.58
C CYS A 130 -33.04 -8.24 -16.38
N GLY A 131 -33.54 -9.48 -16.35
CA GLY A 131 -34.66 -9.89 -17.20
C GLY A 131 -34.31 -9.71 -18.68
N ARG A 132 -35.06 -8.88 -19.41
CA ARG A 132 -34.83 -8.57 -20.83
C ARG A 132 -33.89 -7.37 -21.09
N THR A 133 -33.40 -6.69 -20.04
CA THR A 133 -32.57 -5.49 -20.20
C THR A 133 -31.14 -5.70 -19.73
N THR A 134 -30.16 -5.42 -20.59
CA THR A 134 -28.73 -5.38 -20.24
C THR A 134 -28.36 -3.97 -19.80
N ARG A 135 -27.76 -3.82 -18.62
CA ARG A 135 -27.23 -2.55 -18.13
C ARG A 135 -25.72 -2.65 -17.95
N HIS A 136 -25.01 -1.65 -18.42
CA HIS A 136 -23.58 -1.47 -18.15
C HIS A 136 -23.42 -0.61 -16.90
N LEU A 137 -22.78 -1.17 -15.87
CA LEU A 137 -22.50 -0.52 -14.59
C LEU A 137 -21.00 -0.26 -14.48
N GLY A 138 -20.62 0.97 -14.15
CA GLY A 138 -19.23 1.35 -13.90
C GLY A 138 -19.14 2.37 -12.76
N PRO A 139 -17.93 2.64 -12.25
CA PRO A 139 -16.65 2.05 -12.66
C PRO A 139 -16.47 0.62 -12.14
N TRP A 140 -16.06 -0.30 -13.01
CA TRP A 140 -15.73 -1.69 -12.66
C TRP A 140 -14.22 -1.89 -12.74
N PRO A 141 -13.56 -2.61 -11.81
CA PRO A 141 -12.10 -2.78 -11.77
C PRO A 141 -11.59 -3.75 -12.87
N GLY A 142 -11.93 -3.47 -14.12
CA GLY A 142 -11.35 -4.14 -15.28
C GLY A 142 -9.95 -3.62 -15.59
N LEU A 143 -9.35 -4.15 -16.67
CA LEU A 143 -7.94 -3.93 -17.01
C LEU A 143 -7.54 -2.44 -17.07
N TYR A 144 -8.46 -1.57 -17.49
CA TYR A 144 -8.24 -0.13 -17.57
C TYR A 144 -7.88 0.51 -16.21
N TYR A 145 -8.59 0.13 -15.14
CA TYR A 145 -8.29 0.62 -13.78
C TYR A 145 -7.34 -0.31 -13.02
N ALA A 146 -7.27 -1.59 -13.40
CA ALA A 146 -6.39 -2.57 -12.76
C ALA A 146 -4.90 -2.33 -13.10
N ALA A 147 -4.59 -1.91 -14.33
CA ALA A 147 -3.23 -1.68 -14.78
C ALA A 147 -2.41 -0.74 -13.87
N PRO A 148 -2.84 0.50 -13.55
CA PRO A 148 -2.09 1.38 -12.65
C PRO A 148 -1.94 0.80 -11.24
N VAL A 149 -2.95 0.07 -10.74
CA VAL A 149 -2.90 -0.60 -9.42
C VAL A 149 -1.84 -1.70 -9.41
N LEU A 150 -1.82 -2.56 -10.43
CA LEU A 150 -0.83 -3.64 -10.54
C LEU A 150 0.58 -3.09 -10.75
N VAL A 151 0.76 -2.07 -11.59
CA VAL A 151 2.07 -1.43 -11.81
C VAL A 151 2.59 -0.81 -10.51
N SER A 152 1.76 -0.06 -9.80
CA SER A 152 2.18 0.55 -8.52
C SER A 152 2.45 -0.51 -7.44
N LEU A 153 1.62 -1.55 -7.32
CA LEU A 153 1.84 -2.63 -6.37
C LEU A 153 3.14 -3.40 -6.66
N THR A 154 3.42 -3.71 -7.92
CA THR A 154 4.64 -4.42 -8.33
C THR A 154 5.89 -3.60 -8.07
N LEU A 155 5.89 -2.31 -8.45
CA LEU A 155 7.00 -1.39 -8.17
C LEU A 155 7.24 -1.22 -6.67
N GLY A 156 6.19 -0.96 -5.89
CA GLY A 156 6.28 -0.83 -4.43
C GLY A 156 6.79 -2.11 -3.76
N THR A 157 6.30 -3.27 -4.19
CA THR A 157 6.75 -4.57 -3.67
C THR A 157 8.21 -4.84 -4.00
N ALA A 158 8.63 -4.61 -5.25
CA ALA A 158 10.02 -4.80 -5.67
C ALA A 158 10.98 -3.91 -4.89
N ALA A 159 10.64 -2.62 -4.72
CA ALA A 159 11.45 -1.66 -3.99
C ALA A 159 11.57 -2.01 -2.50
N CYS A 160 10.46 -2.42 -1.86
CA CYS A 160 10.46 -2.86 -0.46
C CYS A 160 11.25 -4.17 -0.26
N VAL A 161 11.07 -5.16 -1.14
CA VAL A 161 11.83 -6.42 -1.09
C VAL A 161 13.33 -6.16 -1.29
N TRP A 162 13.70 -5.31 -2.25
CA TRP A 162 15.10 -4.93 -2.47
C TRP A 162 15.70 -4.27 -1.23
N SER A 163 14.97 -3.35 -0.60
CA SER A 163 15.42 -2.65 0.61
C SER A 163 15.54 -3.58 1.81
N LEU A 164 14.59 -4.50 2.02
CA LEU A 164 14.67 -5.53 3.05
C LEU A 164 15.85 -6.47 2.83
N ARG A 165 16.13 -6.87 1.59
CA ARG A 165 17.33 -7.65 1.24
C ARG A 165 18.58 -6.86 1.58
N ARG A 166 18.66 -5.58 1.21
CA ARG A 166 19.79 -4.71 1.53
C ARG A 166 20.04 -4.63 3.04
N ILE A 167 18.99 -4.45 3.85
CA ILE A 167 19.10 -4.38 5.33
C ILE A 167 19.59 -5.71 5.92
N ALA A 168 19.07 -6.84 5.46
CA ALA A 168 19.48 -8.16 5.95
C ALA A 168 20.96 -8.49 5.69
N HIS A 169 21.53 -7.97 4.60
CA HIS A 169 22.93 -8.19 4.23
C HIS A 169 23.89 -7.13 4.79
N ARG A 170 23.39 -5.98 5.27
CA ARG A 170 24.21 -4.89 5.80
C ARG A 170 24.70 -5.21 7.22
N PRO A 171 26.00 -5.10 7.56
CA PRO A 171 26.48 -5.21 8.94
C PRO A 171 25.91 -4.07 9.81
N GLY A 172 25.65 -4.34 11.09
CA GLY A 172 24.99 -3.42 12.02
C GLY A 172 24.13 -4.11 13.09
N ASP A 173 23.65 -3.33 14.05
CA ASP A 173 22.81 -3.74 15.18
C ASP A 173 21.43 -4.32 14.75
N ASN A 174 20.99 -5.37 15.43
CA ASN A 174 19.74 -6.08 15.15
C ASN A 174 18.49 -5.24 15.49
N LEU A 175 18.52 -4.42 16.55
CA LEU A 175 17.38 -3.60 16.94
C LEU A 175 17.08 -2.55 15.87
N ARG A 176 18.12 -1.82 15.41
CA ARG A 176 17.99 -0.87 14.28
C ARG A 176 17.52 -1.53 12.99
N ARG A 177 17.92 -2.77 12.69
CA ARG A 177 17.41 -3.51 11.51
C ARG A 177 15.92 -3.84 11.64
N HIS A 178 15.49 -4.25 12.84
CA HIS A 178 14.10 -4.60 13.11
C HIS A 178 13.19 -3.39 12.87
N ASP A 179 13.48 -2.24 13.47
CA ASP A 179 12.68 -1.02 13.31
C ASP A 179 12.58 -0.53 11.86
N ARG A 180 13.69 -0.55 11.12
CA ARG A 180 13.68 -0.19 9.68
C ARG A 180 12.82 -1.14 8.86
N SER A 181 12.93 -2.45 9.12
CA SER A 181 12.14 -3.45 8.41
C SER A 181 10.64 -3.33 8.72
N TRP A 182 10.27 -2.91 9.93
CA TRP A 182 8.90 -2.59 10.29
C TRP A 182 8.37 -1.36 9.55
N ALA A 183 9.15 -0.28 9.48
CA ALA A 183 8.77 0.92 8.73
C ALA A 183 8.55 0.62 7.24
N ILE A 184 9.45 -0.16 6.61
CA ILE A 184 9.32 -0.58 5.20
C ILE A 184 8.08 -1.46 5.00
N THR A 185 7.84 -2.40 5.92
CA THR A 185 6.66 -3.29 5.86
C THR A 185 5.37 -2.48 6.03
N ALA A 186 5.36 -1.49 6.91
CA ALA A 186 4.22 -0.58 7.09
C ALA A 186 3.99 0.30 5.85
N ALA A 187 5.04 0.81 5.21
CA ALA A 187 4.92 1.60 3.97
C ALA A 187 4.29 0.78 2.84
N TRP A 188 4.76 -0.45 2.66
CA TRP A 188 4.17 -1.39 1.70
C TRP A 188 2.73 -1.75 2.06
N GLY A 189 2.45 -1.99 3.34
CA GLY A 189 1.10 -2.28 3.83
C GLY A 189 0.12 -1.13 3.62
N LEU A 190 0.57 0.12 3.74
CA LEU A 190 -0.23 1.31 3.45
C LEU A 190 -0.67 1.35 1.97
N LEU A 191 0.26 1.05 1.05
CA LEU A 191 -0.02 0.93 -0.39
C LEU A 191 -1.00 -0.22 -0.67
N ALA A 192 -0.75 -1.42 -0.16
CA ALA A 192 -1.61 -2.59 -0.42
C ALA A 192 -3.02 -2.41 0.17
N SER A 193 -3.13 -1.86 1.38
CA SER A 193 -4.41 -1.65 2.07
C SER A 193 -5.26 -0.58 1.38
N SER A 194 -4.66 0.52 0.94
CA SER A 194 -5.37 1.59 0.24
C SER A 194 -5.88 1.13 -1.13
N GLN A 195 -5.08 0.34 -1.86
CA GLN A 195 -5.49 -0.28 -3.12
C GLN A 195 -6.61 -1.32 -2.92
N LEU A 196 -6.56 -2.12 -1.85
CA LEU A 196 -7.62 -3.06 -1.53
C LEU A 196 -8.94 -2.32 -1.23
N LEU A 197 -8.91 -1.25 -0.45
CA LEU A 197 -10.08 -0.39 -0.20
C LEU A 197 -10.67 0.19 -1.49
N LEU A 198 -9.80 0.67 -2.38
CA LEU A 198 -10.19 1.19 -3.69
C LEU A 198 -10.92 0.14 -4.52
N VAL A 199 -10.31 -1.04 -4.71
CA VAL A 199 -10.87 -2.12 -5.53
C VAL A 199 -12.18 -2.65 -4.95
N VAL A 200 -12.19 -2.91 -3.65
CA VAL A 200 -13.39 -3.37 -2.93
C VAL A 200 -14.50 -2.31 -3.00
N GLY A 201 -14.17 -1.02 -2.88
CA GLY A 201 -15.11 0.09 -3.02
C GLY A 201 -15.75 0.16 -4.41
N MET A 202 -14.98 -0.06 -5.48
CA MET A 202 -15.51 -0.14 -6.85
C MET A 202 -16.50 -1.30 -7.01
N ILE A 203 -16.12 -2.49 -6.54
CA ILE A 203 -16.96 -3.69 -6.61
C ILE A 203 -18.24 -3.49 -5.79
N ALA A 204 -18.10 -3.01 -4.56
CA ALA A 204 -19.23 -2.74 -3.65
C ALA A 204 -20.21 -1.73 -4.27
N ARG A 205 -19.71 -0.65 -4.88
CA ARG A 205 -20.54 0.34 -5.57
C ARG A 205 -21.38 -0.29 -6.67
N VAL A 206 -20.75 -1.04 -7.58
CA VAL A 206 -21.45 -1.68 -8.71
C VAL A 206 -22.52 -2.65 -8.21
N LEU A 207 -22.19 -3.45 -7.19
CA LEU A 207 -23.13 -4.42 -6.62
C LEU A 207 -24.29 -3.75 -5.88
N PHE A 208 -24.03 -2.67 -5.15
CA PHE A 208 -25.07 -1.90 -4.45
C PHE A 208 -26.08 -1.29 -5.43
N TYR A 209 -25.62 -0.82 -6.60
CA TYR A 209 -26.51 -0.31 -7.64
C TYR A 209 -27.19 -1.40 -8.48
N SER A 210 -26.72 -2.65 -8.41
CA SER A 210 -27.35 -3.77 -9.09
C SER A 210 -28.54 -4.33 -8.29
N LYS A 211 -29.74 -3.84 -8.58
CA LYS A 211 -30.99 -4.35 -7.94
C LYS A 211 -31.33 -5.82 -8.28
N CYS A 212 -30.58 -6.43 -9.20
CA CYS A 212 -30.81 -7.79 -9.67
C CYS A 212 -29.92 -8.83 -8.99
N ALA A 213 -29.05 -8.41 -8.07
CA ALA A 213 -28.03 -9.29 -7.50
C ALA A 213 -28.54 -10.30 -6.47
N GLY A 214 -29.79 -10.21 -5.99
CA GLY A 214 -30.40 -11.22 -5.11
C GLY A 214 -29.43 -11.80 -4.05
N MET A 215 -29.22 -13.12 -4.08
CA MET A 215 -28.32 -13.87 -3.18
C MET A 215 -26.83 -13.52 -3.35
N LEU A 216 -26.38 -13.16 -4.56
CA LEU A 216 -24.99 -12.70 -4.82
C LEU A 216 -24.69 -11.39 -4.09
N GLY A 217 -25.69 -10.51 -3.90
CA GLY A 217 -25.55 -9.28 -3.11
C GLY A 217 -25.18 -9.57 -1.65
N ASN A 218 -25.87 -10.53 -1.02
CA ASN A 218 -25.61 -10.91 0.38
C ASN A 218 -24.27 -11.63 0.55
N VAL A 219 -23.93 -12.56 -0.34
CA VAL A 219 -22.63 -13.25 -0.31
C VAL A 219 -21.49 -12.25 -0.49
N THR A 220 -21.66 -11.29 -1.39
CA THR A 220 -20.61 -10.30 -1.60
C THR A 220 -20.49 -9.35 -0.41
N ALA A 221 -21.60 -8.95 0.22
CA ALA A 221 -21.56 -8.16 1.44
C ALA A 221 -20.78 -8.88 2.57
N LEU A 222 -21.02 -10.20 2.73
CA LEU A 222 -20.33 -11.02 3.72
C LEU A 222 -18.81 -11.11 3.50
N VAL A 223 -18.33 -11.00 2.25
CA VAL A 223 -16.90 -11.01 1.91
C VAL A 223 -16.29 -9.60 1.91
N VAL A 224 -17.04 -8.61 1.41
CA VAL A 224 -16.60 -7.22 1.27
C VAL A 224 -16.44 -6.55 2.63
N TYR A 225 -17.40 -6.69 3.54
CA TYR A 225 -17.32 -6.04 4.85
C TYR A 225 -16.10 -6.44 5.68
N PRO A 226 -15.75 -7.73 5.86
CA PRO A 226 -14.54 -8.09 6.59
C PRO A 226 -13.27 -7.63 5.86
N LEU A 227 -13.24 -7.66 4.52
CA LEU A 227 -12.10 -7.13 3.75
C LEU A 227 -11.91 -5.62 3.98
N VAL A 228 -12.99 -4.84 3.97
CA VAL A 228 -12.95 -3.40 4.28
C VAL A 228 -12.45 -3.18 5.70
N LEU A 229 -13.02 -3.87 6.69
CA LEU A 229 -12.61 -3.72 8.09
C LEU A 229 -11.13 -4.09 8.29
N LEU A 230 -10.69 -5.20 7.70
CA LEU A 230 -9.30 -5.66 7.72
C LEU A 230 -8.38 -4.62 7.10
N SER A 231 -8.78 -4.03 5.96
CA SER A 231 -7.99 -3.01 5.27
C SER A 231 -7.92 -1.68 6.00
N LEU A 232 -8.99 -1.26 6.70
CA LEU A 232 -8.96 -0.08 7.56
C LEU A 232 -8.05 -0.29 8.77
N PHE A 233 -8.15 -1.47 9.40
CA PHE A 233 -7.30 -1.84 10.52
C PHE A 233 -5.81 -1.85 10.12
N SER A 234 -5.46 -2.51 9.01
CA SER A 234 -4.09 -2.54 8.51
C SER A 234 -3.60 -1.16 8.10
N LEU A 235 -4.45 -0.32 7.49
CA LEU A 235 -4.11 1.04 7.10
C LEU A 235 -3.80 1.90 8.34
N GLY A 236 -4.63 1.82 9.38
CA GLY A 236 -4.40 2.50 10.66
C GLY A 236 -3.10 2.07 11.33
N TRP A 237 -2.83 0.75 11.35
CA TRP A 237 -1.58 0.21 11.86
C TRP A 237 -0.35 0.71 11.07
N CYS A 238 -0.44 0.69 9.74
CA CYS A 238 0.65 1.13 8.87
C CYS A 238 0.94 2.62 9.05
N LEU A 239 -0.09 3.45 9.09
CA LEU A 239 0.04 4.89 9.31
C LEU A 239 0.64 5.18 10.68
N PHE A 240 0.16 4.51 11.73
CA PHE A 240 0.70 4.64 13.08
C PHE A 240 2.18 4.25 13.13
N THR A 241 2.58 3.14 12.50
CA THR A 241 3.97 2.68 12.48
C THR A 241 4.90 3.62 11.71
N ILE A 242 4.39 4.30 10.68
CA ILE A 242 5.17 5.29 9.91
C ILE A 242 5.36 6.59 10.71
N VAL A 243 4.30 7.05 11.37
CA VAL A 243 4.24 8.35 12.07
C VAL A 243 4.88 8.31 13.45
N MET A 244 4.71 7.21 14.19
CA MET A 244 5.28 7.02 15.52
C MET A 244 6.49 6.09 15.41
N PRO A 245 7.69 6.60 15.07
CA PRO A 245 8.90 5.80 15.14
C PRO A 245 9.04 5.33 16.59
N ARG A 246 9.28 4.03 16.77
CA ARG A 246 9.57 3.50 18.10
C ARG A 246 10.82 4.20 18.61
N ALA A 247 10.71 4.78 19.81
CA ALA A 247 11.89 5.27 20.50
C ALA A 247 12.78 4.05 20.74
N VAL A 248 13.99 4.08 20.19
CA VAL A 248 15.07 3.23 20.70
C VAL A 248 15.23 3.63 22.15
N GLY A 249 14.84 2.74 23.07
CA GLY A 249 14.97 2.98 24.50
C GLY A 249 16.44 3.25 24.80
N ASP A 250 16.70 4.38 25.45
CA ASP A 250 17.91 4.57 26.24
C ASP A 250 17.80 3.60 27.44
N GLU A 251 18.19 2.34 27.26
CA GLU A 251 18.54 1.43 28.36
C GLU A 251 20.06 1.30 28.47
#